data_AF-A0A529MIB6-F1
#
_entry.id   AF-A0A529MIB6-F1
#
_cell.length_a   1.000
_cell.length_b   1.000
_cell.length_c   1.000
_cell.angle_alpha   90.00
_cell.angle_beta   90.00
_cell.angle_gamma   90.00
#
_symmetry.space_group_name_H-M   'P 1'
#
loop_
_entity.id
_entity.type
_entity.pdbx_description
1 polymer ?
#
loop_
_entity_poly.entity_id
_entity_poly.type
_entity_poly.pdbx_seq_one_letter_code
_entity_poly.pdbx_strand_id
1 'polypeptide(L)'
;AVLWSKPFLWFYIYFVACVAVFYAFWSWYAPHPWQNWSILMTAVILFFIYFNVQISVAVNNWYGPFFDYVQGLMSGTTPSTNIEFYKGLADFSWLALVGMNVQVVNAFIVSHW
;
A
#
# COMPACT_ATOMS: atom_id res chain seq x y z
N ALA A 1 -3.32 2.60 -10.50
CA ALA A 1 -3.43 1.15 -10.80
C ALA A 1 -2.34 0.27 -10.16
N VAL A 2 -1.21 0.83 -9.69
CA VAL A 2 -0.06 0.06 -9.20
C VAL A 2 -0.42 -0.91 -8.06
N LEU A 3 -1.24 -0.47 -7.09
CA LEU A 3 -1.67 -1.28 -5.93
C LEU A 3 -2.52 -2.52 -6.27
N TRP A 4 -3.07 -2.57 -7.49
CA TRP A 4 -3.95 -3.65 -7.99
C TRP A 4 -3.24 -4.53 -9.03
N SER A 5 -1.91 -4.43 -9.13
CA SER A 5 -1.14 -5.24 -10.05
C SER A 5 -1.17 -6.72 -9.66
N LYS A 6 -1.06 -7.62 -10.66
CA LYS A 6 -1.06 -9.08 -10.44
C LYS A 6 -0.06 -9.55 -9.36
N PRO A 7 1.19 -9.05 -9.31
CA PRO A 7 2.14 -9.46 -8.28
C PRO A 7 1.69 -9.09 -6.86
N PHE A 8 1.07 -7.93 -6.68
CA PHE A 8 0.60 -7.49 -5.36
C PHE A 8 -0.65 -8.24 -4.92
N LEU A 9 -1.58 -8.52 -5.83
CA LEU A 9 -2.75 -9.35 -5.52
C LEU A 9 -2.33 -10.75 -5.06
N TRP A 10 -1.34 -11.34 -5.73
CA TRP A 10 -0.78 -12.63 -5.30
C TRP A 10 -0.14 -12.56 -3.92
N PHE A 11 0.61 -11.49 -3.62
CA PHE A 11 1.14 -11.28 -2.28
C PHE A 11 0.01 -11.17 -1.23
N TYR A 12 -1.05 -10.40 -1.49
CA TYR A 12 -2.16 -10.26 -0.53
C TYR A 12 -2.82 -11.61 -0.23
N ILE A 13 -3.07 -12.41 -1.27
CA ILE A 13 -3.64 -13.76 -1.13
C ILE A 13 -2.68 -14.66 -0.34
N TYR A 14 -1.41 -14.69 -0.72
CA TYR A 14 -0.38 -15.47 -0.04
C TYR A 14 -0.28 -15.10 1.45
N PHE A 15 -0.21 -13.82 1.75
CA PHE A 15 -0.10 -13.31 3.11
C PHE A 15 -1.30 -13.72 3.96
N VAL A 16 -2.52 -13.49 3.47
CA VAL A 16 -3.75 -13.87 4.18
C VAL A 16 -3.83 -15.38 4.37
N ALA A 17 -3.45 -16.17 3.35
CA ALA A 17 -3.41 -17.63 3.47
C ALA A 17 -2.43 -18.10 4.55
N CYS A 18 -1.22 -17.55 4.59
CA CYS A 18 -0.23 -17.88 5.62
C CYS A 18 -0.73 -17.51 7.03
N VAL A 19 -1.31 -16.31 7.20
CA VAL A 19 -1.87 -15.86 8.48
C VAL A 19 -3.04 -16.76 8.91
N ALA A 20 -3.93 -17.12 7.98
CA ALA A 20 -5.07 -17.99 8.25
C ALA A 20 -4.62 -19.40 8.68
N VAL A 21 -3.62 -19.98 8.01
CA VAL A 21 -3.06 -21.29 8.39
C VAL A 21 -2.42 -21.22 9.78
N PHE A 22 -1.63 -20.18 10.03
CA PHE A 22 -0.99 -19.99 11.34
C PHE A 22 -2.02 -19.82 12.46
N TYR A 23 -3.02 -18.96 12.25
CA TYR A 23 -4.11 -18.75 13.19
C TYR A 23 -4.90 -20.05 13.44
N ALA A 24 -5.28 -20.76 12.39
CA ALA A 24 -6.04 -22.01 12.49
C ALA A 24 -5.27 -23.06 13.31
N PHE A 25 -3.97 -23.22 13.05
CA PHE A 25 -3.11 -24.15 13.78
C PHE A 25 -3.12 -23.85 15.29
N TRP A 26 -2.86 -22.61 15.70
CA TRP A 26 -2.81 -22.24 17.12
C TRP A 26 -4.17 -22.29 17.80
N SER A 27 -5.23 -21.92 17.07
CA SER A 27 -6.60 -21.99 17.59
C SER A 27 -7.05 -23.42 17.91
N TRP A 28 -6.52 -24.41 17.19
CA TRP A 28 -6.81 -25.82 17.40
C TRP A 28 -5.85 -26.49 18.40
N TYR A 29 -4.55 -26.22 18.29
CA TYR A 29 -3.53 -26.88 19.11
C TYR A 29 -3.48 -26.37 20.56
N ALA A 30 -3.58 -25.06 20.77
CA ALA A 30 -3.46 -24.45 22.09
C ALA A 30 -4.29 -23.14 22.16
N PRO A 31 -5.62 -23.23 22.30
CA PRO A 31 -6.48 -22.05 22.29
C PRO A 31 -6.14 -21.12 23.47
N HIS A 32 -5.75 -19.90 23.14
CA HIS A 32 -5.39 -18.88 24.12
C HIS A 32 -6.29 -17.65 23.98
N PRO A 33 -6.80 -17.06 25.08
CA PRO A 33 -7.73 -15.92 25.02
C PRO A 33 -7.17 -14.72 24.26
N TRP A 34 -5.85 -14.54 24.26
CA TRP A 34 -5.17 -13.43 23.59
C TRP A 34 -4.71 -13.73 22.16
N GLN A 35 -4.97 -14.93 21.62
CA GLN A 35 -4.47 -15.30 20.28
C GLN A 35 -5.03 -14.42 19.17
N ASN A 36 -6.31 -14.01 19.28
CA ASN A 36 -6.95 -13.16 18.27
C ASN A 36 -6.28 -11.79 18.22
N TRP A 37 -6.02 -11.21 19.39
CA TRP A 37 -5.30 -9.95 19.49
C TRP A 37 -3.87 -10.10 18.95
N SER A 38 -3.14 -11.08 19.48
CA SER A 38 -1.72 -11.25 19.18
C SER A 38 -1.47 -11.57 17.70
N ILE A 39 -2.13 -12.59 17.17
CA ILE A 39 -1.87 -13.07 15.81
C ILE A 39 -2.39 -12.06 14.79
N LEU A 40 -3.63 -11.58 14.94
CA LEU A 40 -4.24 -10.69 13.93
C LEU A 40 -3.60 -9.31 13.94
N MET A 41 -3.36 -8.71 15.11
CA MET A 41 -2.77 -7.36 15.13
C MET A 41 -1.29 -7.37 14.71
N THR A 42 -0.51 -8.41 15.03
CA THR A 42 0.85 -8.56 14.48
C THR A 42 0.80 -8.74 12.97
N ALA A 43 -0.12 -9.57 12.45
CA ALA A 43 -0.28 -9.75 11.02
C ALA A 43 -0.62 -8.42 10.32
N VAL A 44 -1.51 -7.61 10.89
CA VAL A 44 -1.84 -6.28 10.33
C VAL A 44 -0.63 -5.35 10.32
N ILE A 45 0.17 -5.31 11.40
CA ILE A 45 1.41 -4.51 11.45
C ILE A 45 2.39 -4.96 10.36
N LEU A 46 2.65 -6.26 10.24
CA LEU A 46 3.55 -6.81 9.21
C LEU A 46 3.05 -6.49 7.79
N PHE A 47 1.74 -6.59 7.57
CA PHE A 47 1.12 -6.21 6.31
C PHE A 47 1.35 -4.73 6.00
N PHE A 48 1.17 -3.83 6.97
CA PHE A 48 1.37 -2.39 6.79
C PHE A 48 2.82 -2.00 6.53
N ILE A 49 3.79 -2.68 7.15
CA ILE A 49 5.21 -2.48 6.84
C ILE A 49 5.47 -2.75 5.35
N TYR A 50 4.98 -3.90 4.85
CA TYR A 50 5.12 -4.23 3.44
C TYR A 50 4.34 -3.28 2.52
N PHE A 51 3.10 -2.94 2.89
CA PHE A 51 2.26 -2.02 2.12
C PHE A 51 2.90 -0.62 2.00
N ASN A 52 3.62 -0.17 3.03
CA ASN A 52 4.36 1.09 2.98
C ASN A 52 5.43 1.07 1.87
N VAL A 53 6.17 -0.03 1.74
CA VAL A 53 7.12 -0.23 0.64
C VAL A 53 6.41 -0.18 -0.72
N GLN A 54 5.23 -0.80 -0.84
CA GLN A 54 4.46 -0.74 -2.09
C GLN A 54 4.04 0.69 -2.46
N ILE A 55 3.64 1.51 -1.48
CA ILE A 55 3.32 2.91 -1.71
C ILE A 55 4.58 3.66 -2.20
N SER A 56 5.74 3.43 -1.60
CA SER A 56 7.00 4.03 -2.07
C SER A 56 7.32 3.65 -3.52
N VAL A 57 7.13 2.38 -3.91
CA VAL A 57 7.32 1.93 -5.30
C VAL A 57 6.31 2.59 -6.24
N ALA A 58 5.04 2.70 -5.83
CA ALA A 58 4.00 3.35 -6.62
C ALA A 58 4.29 4.84 -6.86
N VAL A 59 4.74 5.55 -5.82
CA VAL A 59 5.15 6.96 -5.91
C VAL A 59 6.37 7.10 -6.83
N ASN A 60 7.35 6.21 -6.71
CA ASN A 60 8.53 6.23 -7.57
C ASN A 60 8.17 6.02 -9.05
N ASN A 61 7.27 5.07 -9.33
CA ASN A 61 6.79 4.79 -10.69
C ASN A 61 5.93 5.93 -11.27
N TRP A 62 5.33 6.76 -10.42
CA TRP A 62 4.64 7.98 -10.83
C TRP A 62 5.63 9.13 -11.09
N TYR A 63 6.65 9.27 -10.23
CA TYR A 63 7.57 10.41 -10.23
C TYR A 63 8.27 10.61 -11.57
N GLY A 64 8.92 9.58 -12.11
CA GLY A 64 9.68 9.68 -13.37
C GLY A 64 8.81 10.18 -14.54
N PRO A 65 7.76 9.44 -14.94
CA PRO A 65 6.92 9.82 -16.06
C PRO A 65 6.24 11.19 -15.90
N PHE A 66 5.84 11.56 -14.68
CA PHE A 66 5.20 12.85 -14.45
C PHE A 66 6.18 14.02 -14.66
N PHE A 67 7.40 13.93 -14.14
CA PHE A 67 8.39 14.99 -14.33
C PHE A 67 8.93 15.06 -15.76
N ASP A 68 9.05 13.93 -16.46
CA ASP A 68 9.38 13.90 -17.89
C ASP A 68 8.29 14.62 -18.72
N TYR A 69 7.02 14.38 -18.38
CA TYR A 69 5.88 15.07 -18.99
C TYR A 69 5.91 16.59 -18.72
N VAL A 70 6.18 17.01 -17.49
CA VAL A 70 6.33 18.44 -17.14
C VAL A 70 7.48 19.09 -17.92
N GLN A 71 8.62 18.40 -18.06
CA GLN A 71 9.75 18.90 -18.86
C GLN A 71 9.38 19.01 -20.36
N GLY A 72 8.63 18.05 -20.89
CA GLY A 72 8.11 18.09 -22.27
C GLY A 72 7.18 19.29 -22.52
N LEU A 73 6.36 19.64 -21.53
CA LEU A 73 5.51 20.84 -21.60
C LEU A 73 6.31 22.13 -21.59
N MET A 74 7.30 22.24 -20.70
CA MET A 74 8.13 23.44 -20.59
C MET A 74 9.03 23.66 -21.83
N SER A 75 9.45 22.57 -22.48
CA SER A 75 10.24 22.62 -23.71
C SER A 75 9.39 22.81 -24.98
N GLY A 76 8.06 22.78 -24.87
CA GLY A 76 7.13 22.88 -26.00
C GLY A 76 7.14 21.65 -26.92
N THR A 77 7.75 20.54 -26.51
CA THR A 77 7.87 19.30 -27.30
C THR A 77 6.66 18.39 -27.16
N THR A 78 5.89 18.54 -26.07
CA THR A 78 4.70 17.75 -25.79
C THR A 78 3.47 18.65 -25.75
N PRO A 79 2.55 18.58 -26.74
CA PRO A 79 1.26 19.23 -26.61
C PRO A 79 0.45 18.49 -25.54
N SER A 80 -0.25 19.24 -24.68
CA SER A 80 -1.10 18.63 -23.68
C SER A 80 -2.28 19.52 -23.30
N THR A 81 -3.29 18.91 -22.69
CA THR A 81 -4.46 19.56 -22.16
C THR A 81 -4.39 19.71 -20.64
N ASN A 82 -5.10 20.71 -20.09
CA ASN A 82 -5.22 20.90 -18.64
C ASN A 82 -5.69 19.63 -17.91
N ILE A 83 -6.56 18.84 -18.55
CA ILE A 83 -7.11 17.60 -18.00
C ILE A 83 -6.00 16.57 -17.76
N GLU A 84 -5.07 16.42 -18.70
CA GLU A 84 -3.95 15.46 -18.59
C GLU A 84 -3.03 15.83 -17.44
N PHE A 85 -2.71 17.12 -17.28
CA PHE A 85 -1.90 17.62 -16.18
C PHE A 85 -2.57 17.36 -14.82
N TYR A 86 -3.85 17.73 -14.67
CA TYR A 86 -4.58 17.50 -13.42
C TYR A 86 -4.78 16.03 -13.10
N LYS A 87 -4.92 15.17 -14.11
CA LYS A 87 -4.97 13.72 -13.91
C LYS A 87 -3.64 13.19 -13.33
N GLY A 88 -2.51 13.65 -13.87
CA GLY A 88 -1.19 13.29 -13.33
C GLY A 88 -1.05 13.69 -11.85
N LEU A 89 -1.49 14.89 -11.48
CA LEU A 89 -1.51 15.33 -10.08
C LEU A 89 -2.47 14.51 -9.22
N ALA A 90 -3.68 14.23 -9.72
CA ALA A 90 -4.68 13.45 -9.00
C ALA A 90 -4.21 12.03 -8.69
N ASP A 91 -3.48 11.39 -9.62
CA ASP A 91 -2.88 10.06 -9.41
C ASP A 91 -1.91 10.05 -8.22
N PHE A 92 -1.10 11.11 -8.05
CA PHE A 92 -0.25 11.27 -6.87
C PHE A 92 -1.04 11.55 -5.60
N SER A 93 -2.00 12.48 -5.65
CA SER A 93 -2.83 12.82 -4.49
C SER A 93 -3.53 11.58 -3.93
N TRP A 94 -4.05 10.71 -4.80
CA TRP A 94 -4.62 9.43 -4.39
C TRP A 94 -3.60 8.54 -3.66
N LEU A 95 -2.41 8.34 -4.22
CA LEU A 95 -1.35 7.53 -3.59
C LEU A 95 -0.93 8.08 -2.23
N ALA A 96 -0.75 9.40 -2.14
CA ALA A 96 -0.37 10.10 -0.91
C ALA A 96 -1.45 9.94 0.18
N LEU A 97 -2.72 10.16 -0.17
CA LEU A 97 -3.84 10.02 0.78
C LEU A 97 -3.96 8.58 1.30
N VAL A 98 -3.85 7.58 0.43
CA VAL A 98 -3.87 6.17 0.85
C VAL A 98 -2.69 5.86 1.78
N GLY A 99 -1.48 6.29 1.40
CA GLY A 99 -0.27 6.08 2.21
C GLY A 99 -0.38 6.72 3.60
N MET A 100 -0.83 7.96 3.69
CA MET A 100 -1.01 8.68 4.95
C MET A 100 -2.03 7.99 5.86
N ASN A 101 -3.19 7.58 5.33
CA ASN A 101 -4.20 6.86 6.11
C ASN A 101 -3.64 5.55 6.67
N VAL A 102 -2.96 4.76 5.85
CA VAL A 102 -2.34 3.50 6.31
C VAL A 102 -1.30 3.77 7.41
N GLN A 103 -0.51 4.83 7.27
CA GLN A 103 0.52 5.16 8.25
C GLN A 103 -0.08 5.62 9.59
N VAL A 104 -1.16 6.41 9.57
CA VAL A 104 -1.91 6.81 10.77
C VAL A 104 -2.53 5.60 11.46
N VAL A 105 -3.18 4.71 10.71
CA VAL A 105 -3.78 3.48 11.27
C VAL A 105 -2.70 2.57 11.84
N ASN A 106 -1.56 2.41 11.16
CA ASN A 106 -0.44 1.63 11.68
C ASN A 106 0.10 2.21 13.00
N ALA A 107 0.29 3.54 13.07
CA ALA A 107 0.75 4.22 14.28
C ALA A 107 -0.24 4.06 15.44
N PHE A 108 -1.54 4.08 15.17
CA PHE A 108 -2.57 3.78 16.16
C PHE A 108 -2.46 2.33 16.65
N ILE A 109 -2.40 1.35 15.75
CA ILE A 109 -2.32 -0.08 16.14
C ILE A 109 -1.05 -0.36 16.94
N VAL A 110 0.11 0.14 16.52
CA VAL A 110 1.38 -0.08 17.23
C VAL A 110 1.38 0.54 18.62
N SER A 111 0.71 1.69 18.82
CA SER A 111 0.62 2.33 20.14
C SER A 111 -0.39 1.66 21.08
N HIS A 112 -1.28 0.82 20.55
CA HIS A 112 -2.33 0.14 21.31
C HIS A 112 -2.15 -1.39 21.37
N TRP A 113 -1.13 -1.92 20.71
CA TRP A 113 -0.74 -3.34 20.71
C TRP A 113 -0.30 -3.80 22.11
#